data_AF-A0A2N1QKZ9-F1
#
_entry.id   AF-A0A2N1QKZ9-F1
#
_cell.length_a   1.000
_cell.length_b   1.000
_cell.length_c   1.000
_cell.angle_alpha   90.00
_cell.angle_beta   90.00
_cell.angle_gamma   90.00
#
_symmetry.space_group_name_H-M   'P 1'
#
loop_
_entity.id
_entity.type
_entity.pdbx_description
1 polymer ?
#
loop_
_entity_poly.entity_id
_entity_poly.type
_entity_poly.pdbx_seq_one_letter_code
_entity_poly.pdbx_strand_id
1 'polypeptide(L)'
;MCTCALLLLLLPALASGTEKIVVEAEGMAAIMNGDVARAREEARRQLYRNALEKGIGARVQGITEMKDFEVVRDTVFSRSEGLVTATENLKEEQTNDCILRLTAQCTVSASTLDGVLGPAVIDALGNPRIMVLIDEVVDGERQFLSTAEGEVLKSFQKAGYMLV
;
A
#
# COMPACT_ATOMS: atom_id res chain seq x y z
N MET A 1 47.89 -31.80 11.64
CA MET A 1 46.63 -32.46 11.23
C MET A 1 45.70 -32.39 12.44
N CYS A 2 44.57 -31.68 12.49
CA CYS A 2 43.77 -30.96 11.51
C CYS A 2 43.23 -29.70 12.19
N THR A 3 43.64 -28.54 11.70
CA THR A 3 42.99 -27.25 11.98
C THR A 3 41.74 -27.16 11.12
N CYS A 4 40.59 -27.64 11.63
CA CYS A 4 39.29 -27.39 11.03
C CYS A 4 38.70 -26.11 11.63
N ALA A 5 39.22 -24.98 11.16
CA ALA A 5 38.45 -23.76 11.06
C ALA A 5 37.39 -23.96 9.95
N LEU A 6 36.12 -24.00 10.33
CA LEU A 6 34.96 -23.79 9.45
C LEU A 6 33.81 -23.37 10.38
N LEU A 7 33.81 -22.14 10.90
CA LEU A 7 33.30 -20.93 10.27
C LEU A 7 31.93 -21.14 9.59
N LEU A 8 30.91 -20.53 10.21
CA LEU A 8 29.62 -20.09 9.66
C LEU A 8 28.73 -21.12 8.95
N LEU A 9 27.72 -21.57 9.69
CA LEU A 9 26.37 -21.78 9.16
C LEU A 9 25.38 -21.12 10.12
N LEU A 10 25.51 -19.81 10.31
CA LEU A 10 24.33 -18.98 10.60
C LEU A 10 23.62 -18.81 9.27
N LEU A 11 22.57 -19.61 9.03
CA LEU A 11 21.55 -19.23 8.06
C LEU A 11 20.99 -17.87 8.49
N PRO A 12 21.12 -16.79 7.72
CA PRO A 12 20.15 -15.74 7.82
C PRO A 12 18.87 -16.37 7.31
N ALA A 13 17.88 -16.53 8.19
CA ALA A 13 16.52 -16.76 7.75
C ALA A 13 16.23 -15.69 6.70
N LEU A 14 15.97 -16.11 5.46
CA LEU A 14 15.33 -15.28 4.45
C LEU A 14 13.94 -14.98 5.01
N ALA A 15 13.88 -13.98 5.89
CA ALA A 15 12.66 -13.26 6.16
C ALA A 15 12.29 -12.65 4.81
N SER A 16 11.35 -13.29 4.12
CA SER A 16 10.59 -12.67 3.05
C SER A 16 9.79 -11.55 3.70
N GLY A 17 10.47 -10.44 3.98
CA GLY A 17 9.89 -9.26 4.58
C GLY A 17 8.98 -8.64 3.54
N THR A 18 7.67 -8.92 3.62
CA THR A 18 6.69 -7.99 3.10
C THR A 18 7.07 -6.61 3.58
N GLU A 19 7.38 -5.71 2.66
CA GLU A 19 7.79 -4.34 2.98
C GLU A 19 6.67 -3.68 3.80
N LYS A 20 7.05 -3.20 5.00
CA LYS A 20 6.14 -2.62 5.98
C LYS A 20 6.44 -1.13 6.07
N ILE A 21 5.41 -0.33 5.89
CA ILE A 21 5.48 1.12 6.06
C ILE A 21 4.98 1.42 7.47
N VAL A 22 5.90 1.80 8.36
CA VAL A 22 5.58 2.15 9.74
C VAL A 22 5.44 3.66 9.85
N VAL A 23 4.30 4.13 10.33
CA VAL A 23 3.98 5.56 10.45
C VAL A 23 3.36 5.85 11.80
N GLU A 24 3.72 6.98 12.39
CA GLU A 24 3.02 7.51 13.56
C GLU A 24 1.85 8.39 13.09
N ALA A 25 0.66 8.16 13.64
CA ALA A 25 -0.55 8.90 13.28
C ALA A 25 -1.38 9.27 14.51
N GLU A 26 -2.16 10.33 14.35
CA GLU A 26 -3.09 10.81 15.36
C GLU A 26 -4.52 10.79 14.83
N GLY A 27 -5.49 10.58 15.72
CA GLY A 27 -6.90 10.74 15.44
C GLY A 27 -7.63 11.41 16.59
N MET A 28 -8.66 12.18 16.28
CA MET A 28 -9.41 12.96 17.27
C MET A 28 -10.90 12.83 17.03
N ALA A 29 -11.68 12.84 18.11
CA ALA A 29 -13.13 12.92 18.05
C ALA A 29 -13.70 13.62 19.30
N ALA A 30 -14.82 14.30 19.11
CA ALA A 30 -15.55 14.93 20.19
C ALA A 30 -16.34 13.90 21.01
N ILE A 31 -16.27 14.02 22.33
CA ILE A 31 -17.04 13.25 23.29
C ILE A 31 -18.39 13.94 23.43
N MET A 32 -19.43 13.31 22.88
CA MET A 32 -20.80 13.81 22.90
C MET A 32 -21.56 13.11 24.01
N ASN A 33 -22.24 13.86 24.87
CA ASN A 33 -23.05 13.31 25.97
C ASN A 33 -22.30 12.35 26.90
N GLY A 34 -20.98 12.54 27.07
CA GLY A 34 -20.13 11.65 27.87
C GLY A 34 -19.82 10.30 27.22
N ASP A 35 -20.20 10.07 25.95
CA ASP A 35 -19.94 8.82 25.24
C ASP A 35 -18.50 8.76 24.70
N VAL A 36 -17.60 8.33 25.58
CA VAL A 36 -16.18 8.14 25.27
C VAL A 36 -15.96 6.95 24.32
N ALA A 37 -16.82 5.94 24.37
CA ALA A 37 -16.67 4.75 23.54
C ALA A 37 -16.88 5.08 22.05
N ARG A 38 -17.95 5.82 21.74
CA ARG A 38 -18.20 6.32 20.39
C ARG A 38 -17.08 7.26 19.91
N ALA A 39 -16.60 8.16 20.79
CA ALA A 39 -15.49 9.03 20.47
C ALA A 39 -14.20 8.25 20.18
N ARG A 40 -13.91 7.17 20.91
CA ARG A 40 -12.76 6.30 20.64
C ARG A 40 -12.84 5.65 19.26
N GLU A 41 -14.01 5.15 18.89
CA GLU A 41 -14.22 4.56 17.57
C GLU A 41 -14.04 5.59 16.44
N GLU A 42 -14.59 6.79 16.60
CA GLU A 42 -14.44 7.87 15.61
C GLU A 42 -13.00 8.37 15.52
N ALA A 43 -12.32 8.54 16.65
CA ALA A 43 -10.91 8.91 16.70
C ALA A 43 -10.04 7.84 16.05
N ARG A 44 -10.34 6.55 16.27
CA ARG A 44 -9.64 5.42 15.64
C ARG A 44 -9.81 5.42 14.13
N ARG A 45 -11.01 5.67 13.61
CA ARG A 45 -11.23 5.82 12.15
C ARG A 45 -10.41 6.96 11.58
N GLN A 46 -10.38 8.11 12.27
CA GLN A 46 -9.57 9.25 11.82
C GLN A 46 -8.07 8.92 11.86
N LEU A 47 -7.62 8.21 12.90
CA LEU A 47 -6.24 7.77 13.04
C LEU A 47 -5.83 6.85 11.89
N TYR A 48 -6.66 5.87 11.51
CA TYR A 48 -6.38 4.97 10.38
C TYR A 48 -6.35 5.70 9.04
N ARG A 49 -7.24 6.66 8.81
CA ARG A 49 -7.16 7.53 7.63
C ARG A 49 -5.83 8.28 7.60
N ASN A 50 -5.45 8.93 8.70
CA ASN A 50 -4.22 9.70 8.78
C ASN A 50 -2.97 8.82 8.61
N ALA A 51 -2.97 7.61 9.17
CA ALA A 51 -1.90 6.62 8.97
C ALA A 51 -1.79 6.21 7.50
N LEU A 52 -2.92 5.94 6.85
CA LEU A 52 -2.94 5.54 5.45
C LEU A 52 -2.46 6.68 4.54
N GLU A 53 -2.85 7.92 4.80
CA GLU A 53 -2.36 9.10 4.06
C GLU A 53 -0.84 9.23 4.14
N LYS A 54 -0.27 9.09 5.34
CA LYS A 54 1.18 9.09 5.54
C LYS A 54 1.84 7.90 4.84
N GLY A 55 1.22 6.72 4.88
CA GLY A 55 1.71 5.51 4.22
C GLY A 55 1.74 5.64 2.70
N ILE A 56 0.68 6.19 2.11
CA ILE A 56 0.59 6.50 0.67
C ILE A 56 1.65 7.54 0.31
N GLY A 57 1.78 8.64 1.07
CA GLY A 57 2.80 9.66 0.80
C GLY A 57 4.22 9.12 0.89
N ALA A 58 4.50 8.22 1.84
CA ALA A 58 5.80 7.55 1.96
C ALA A 58 6.08 6.61 0.77
N ARG A 59 5.06 5.95 0.23
CA ARG A 59 5.17 5.05 -0.93
C ARG A 59 5.26 5.80 -2.26
N VAL A 60 4.53 6.91 -2.39
CA VAL A 60 4.33 7.66 -3.62
C VAL A 60 5.15 8.96 -3.58
N GLN A 61 6.48 8.85 -3.51
CA GLN A 61 7.38 10.01 -3.57
C GLN A 61 7.50 10.63 -4.99
N GLY A 62 6.87 10.05 -6.02
CA GLY A 62 7.12 10.40 -7.43
C GLY A 62 5.92 10.79 -8.30
N ILE A 63 4.68 10.79 -7.79
CA ILE A 63 3.49 11.19 -8.58
C ILE A 63 3.15 12.64 -8.25
N THR A 64 3.96 13.56 -8.77
CA THR A 64 3.89 15.01 -8.47
C THR A 64 2.87 15.81 -9.26
N GLU A 65 2.03 15.21 -10.10
CA GLU A 65 0.94 15.93 -10.81
C GLU A 65 -0.42 15.67 -10.14
N MET A 66 -0.63 16.41 -9.05
CA MET A 66 -1.81 16.43 -8.18
C MET A 66 -3.05 17.05 -8.86
N LYS A 67 -3.78 16.26 -9.64
CA LYS A 67 -5.22 16.47 -9.86
C LYS A 67 -6.05 15.20 -9.71
N ASP A 68 -5.46 14.06 -10.06
CA ASP A 68 -6.15 12.75 -10.00
C ASP A 68 -5.95 12.02 -8.66
N PHE A 69 -5.10 12.55 -7.78
CA PHE A 69 -4.82 11.95 -6.47
C PHE A 69 -6.00 12.05 -5.48
N GLU A 70 -6.88 13.04 -5.63
CA GLU A 70 -8.08 13.19 -4.79
C GLU A 70 -9.09 12.05 -5.04
N VAL A 71 -9.28 11.67 -6.31
CA VAL A 71 -10.16 10.55 -6.69
C VAL A 71 -9.61 9.22 -6.18
N VAL A 72 -8.29 9.03 -6.28
CA VAL A 72 -7.60 7.85 -5.74
C VAL A 72 -7.72 7.80 -4.21
N ARG A 73 -7.52 8.95 -3.54
CA ARG A 73 -7.68 9.10 -2.09
C ARG A 73 -9.05 8.63 -1.62
N ASP A 74 -10.13 9.14 -2.19
CA ASP A 74 -11.50 8.79 -1.77
C ASP A 74 -11.77 7.29 -1.90
N THR A 75 -11.31 6.69 -3.00
CA THR A 75 -11.45 5.26 -3.25
C THR A 75 -10.68 4.44 -2.22
N VAL A 76 -9.45 4.82 -1.90
CA VAL A 76 -8.59 4.12 -0.94
C VAL A 76 -9.07 4.32 0.51
N PHE A 77 -9.54 5.51 0.87
CA PHE A 77 -10.08 5.82 2.20
C PHE A 77 -11.36 5.07 2.51
N SER A 78 -12.18 4.76 1.50
CA SER A 78 -13.36 3.91 1.68
C SER A 78 -13.03 2.51 2.21
N ARG A 79 -11.77 2.05 2.05
CA ARG A 79 -11.25 0.75 2.50
C ARG A 79 -10.22 0.84 3.63
N SER A 80 -10.09 2.01 4.27
CA SER A 80 -8.99 2.35 5.19
C SER A 80 -8.82 1.40 6.38
N GLU A 81 -9.91 0.89 6.97
CA GLU A 81 -9.85 -0.02 8.13
C GLU A 81 -9.16 -1.36 7.81
N GLY A 82 -9.21 -1.83 6.56
CA GLY A 82 -8.59 -3.09 6.14
C GLY A 82 -7.13 -3.00 5.73
N LEU A 83 -6.57 -1.78 5.62
CA LEU A 83 -5.23 -1.54 5.08
C LEU A 83 -4.17 -1.37 6.16
N VAL A 84 -4.58 -1.03 7.39
CA VAL A 84 -3.70 -0.96 8.55
C VAL A 84 -3.58 -2.36 9.16
N THR A 85 -2.40 -2.98 9.02
CA THR A 85 -2.16 -4.37 9.44
C THR A 85 -1.82 -4.55 10.91
N ALA A 86 -1.28 -3.50 11.55
CA ALA A 86 -1.03 -3.47 12.98
C ALA A 86 -1.13 -2.05 13.53
N THR A 87 -1.52 -1.94 14.79
CA THR A 87 -1.64 -0.67 15.51
C THR A 87 -1.13 -0.85 16.93
N GLU A 88 -0.16 -0.03 17.32
CA GLU A 88 0.35 0.07 18.68
C GLU A 88 -0.03 1.43 19.24
N ASN A 89 -0.93 1.46 20.22
CA ASN A 89 -1.36 2.69 20.86
C ASN A 89 -0.23 3.26 21.71
N LEU A 90 0.19 4.49 21.40
CA LEU A 90 1.23 5.21 22.13
C LEU A 90 0.63 6.11 23.19
N LYS A 91 -0.51 6.75 22.88
CA LYS A 91 -1.14 7.75 23.75
C LYS A 91 -2.65 7.81 23.54
N GLU A 92 -3.39 7.93 24.63
CA GLU A 92 -4.81 8.28 24.64
C GLU A 92 -5.01 9.40 25.66
N GLU A 93 -5.47 10.56 25.20
CA GLU A 93 -5.66 11.73 26.05
C GLU A 93 -7.04 12.33 25.84
N GLN A 94 -7.70 12.67 26.95
CA GLN A 94 -8.89 13.51 26.93
C GLN A 94 -8.48 14.96 27.18
N THR A 95 -8.72 15.81 26.20
CA THR A 95 -8.49 17.25 26.32
C THR A 95 -9.65 17.89 27.08
N ASN A 96 -9.39 19.02 27.74
CA ASN A 96 -10.40 19.79 28.49
C ASN A 96 -11.62 20.17 27.62
N ASP A 97 -11.44 20.26 26.30
CA ASP A 97 -12.50 20.58 25.33
C ASP A 97 -13.42 19.40 24.99
N CYS A 98 -13.46 18.35 25.82
CA CYS A 98 -14.19 17.10 25.56
C CYS A 98 -13.76 16.42 24.25
N ILE A 99 -12.48 16.52 23.89
CA ILE A 99 -11.91 15.87 22.70
C ILE A 99 -11.07 14.68 23.17
N LEU A 100 -11.34 13.50 22.62
CA LEU A 100 -10.47 12.35 22.76
C LEU A 100 -9.42 12.38 21.64
N ARG A 101 -8.15 12.33 22.01
CA ARG A 101 -7.00 12.22 21.10
C ARG A 101 -6.35 10.85 21.26
N LEU A 102 -6.15 10.17 20.14
CA LEU A 102 -5.39 8.93 20.04
C LEU A 102 -4.12 9.19 19.24
N THR A 103 -3.00 8.68 19.72
CA THR A 103 -1.72 8.62 19.00
C THR A 103 -1.28 7.17 18.97
N ALA A 104 -0.95 6.66 17.78
CA ALA A 104 -0.53 5.28 17.61
C ALA A 104 0.52 5.14 16.50
N GLN A 105 1.38 4.16 16.67
CA GLN A 105 2.22 3.66 15.60
C GLN A 105 1.40 2.65 14.78
N CYS A 106 1.27 2.91 13.48
CA CYS A 106 0.52 2.08 12.56
C CYS A 106 1.47 1.43 11.56
N THR A 107 1.23 0.15 11.27
CA THR A 107 1.93 -0.58 10.20
C THR A 107 1.00 -0.78 9.03
N VAL A 108 1.37 -0.21 7.88
CA VAL A 108 0.70 -0.40 6.60
C VAL A 108 1.52 -1.39 5.77
N SER A 109 0.87 -2.41 5.22
CA SER A 109 1.52 -3.35 4.30
C SER A 109 1.67 -2.70 2.93
N ALA A 110 2.91 -2.60 2.43
CA ALA A 110 3.17 -2.02 1.11
C ALA A 110 2.48 -2.82 0.00
N SER A 111 2.51 -4.16 0.08
CA SER A 111 1.84 -5.02 -0.90
C SER A 111 0.31 -4.87 -0.91
N THR A 112 -0.29 -4.68 0.26
CA THR A 112 -1.75 -4.45 0.36
C THR A 112 -2.11 -3.07 -0.15
N LEU A 113 -1.26 -2.07 0.13
CA LEU A 113 -1.40 -0.71 -0.35
C LEU A 113 -1.30 -0.63 -1.89
N ASP A 114 -0.28 -1.25 -2.48
CA ASP A 114 -0.08 -1.32 -3.93
C ASP A 114 -1.28 -2.00 -4.64
N GLY A 115 -1.85 -3.04 -4.02
CA GLY A 115 -3.03 -3.74 -4.54
C GLY A 115 -4.32 -2.90 -4.57
N VAL A 116 -4.39 -1.82 -3.79
CA VAL A 116 -5.53 -0.88 -3.81
C VAL A 116 -5.19 0.36 -4.65
N LEU A 117 -3.96 0.88 -4.54
CA LEU A 117 -3.51 2.06 -5.29
C LEU A 117 -3.47 1.81 -6.79
N GLY A 118 -2.93 0.67 -7.25
CA GLY A 118 -2.79 0.36 -8.67
C GLY A 118 -4.11 0.46 -9.44
N PRO A 119 -5.15 -0.30 -9.04
CA PRO A 119 -6.46 -0.23 -9.68
C PRO A 119 -7.08 1.17 -9.63
N ALA A 120 -7.00 1.85 -8.47
CA ALA A 120 -7.57 3.19 -8.32
C ALA A 120 -6.91 4.22 -9.25
N VAL A 121 -5.59 4.12 -9.47
CA VAL A 121 -4.86 4.97 -10.41
C VAL A 121 -5.26 4.65 -11.86
N ILE A 122 -5.39 3.38 -12.23
CA ILE A 122 -5.81 2.97 -13.58
C ILE A 122 -7.23 3.46 -13.88
N ASP A 123 -8.14 3.36 -12.90
CA ASP A 123 -9.50 3.90 -13.00
C ASP A 123 -9.48 5.43 -13.17
N ALA A 124 -8.66 6.13 -12.39
CA ALA A 124 -8.53 7.58 -12.48
C ALA A 124 -7.98 8.05 -13.84
N LEU A 125 -7.10 7.26 -14.47
CA LEU A 125 -6.60 7.48 -15.82
C LEU A 125 -7.61 7.13 -16.93
N GLY A 126 -8.84 6.73 -16.58
CA GLY A 126 -9.90 6.42 -17.54
C GLY A 126 -9.79 5.03 -18.17
N ASN A 127 -9.16 4.06 -17.48
CA ASN A 127 -9.03 2.67 -17.92
C ASN A 127 -8.42 2.53 -19.34
N PRO A 128 -7.16 2.94 -19.53
CA PRO A 128 -6.51 2.87 -20.84
C PRO A 128 -6.42 1.42 -21.34
N ARG A 129 -6.70 1.25 -22.64
CA ARG A 129 -6.60 -0.04 -23.33
C ARG A 129 -5.22 -0.18 -23.97
N ILE A 130 -4.52 -1.27 -23.68
CA ILE A 130 -3.16 -1.52 -24.16
C ILE A 130 -3.17 -2.63 -25.22
N MET A 131 -2.48 -2.36 -26.33
CA MET A 131 -2.15 -3.35 -27.35
C MET A 131 -0.63 -3.56 -27.32
N VAL A 132 -0.18 -4.81 -27.32
CA VAL A 132 1.23 -5.17 -27.36
C VAL A 132 1.48 -5.87 -28.69
N LEU A 133 2.49 -5.42 -29.44
CA LEU A 133 2.90 -6.01 -30.71
C LEU A 133 4.41 -6.20 -30.68
N ILE A 134 4.87 -7.45 -30.81
CA ILE A 134 6.31 -7.75 -30.85
C ILE A 134 6.61 -8.63 -32.06
N ASP A 135 7.42 -8.10 -33.00
CA ASP A 135 8.00 -8.90 -34.10
C ASP A 135 9.15 -9.74 -33.53
N GLU A 136 8.82 -10.93 -33.02
CA GLU A 136 9.80 -11.85 -32.42
C GLU A 136 10.52 -12.66 -33.50
N VAL A 137 11.85 -12.50 -33.54
CA VAL A 137 12.74 -13.22 -34.45
C VAL A 137 13.74 -14.01 -33.62
N VAL A 138 13.75 -15.33 -33.80
CA VAL A 138 14.70 -16.24 -33.15
C VAL A 138 15.46 -16.97 -34.24
N ASP A 139 16.80 -16.91 -34.19
CA ASP A 139 17.69 -17.51 -35.19
C ASP A 139 17.37 -17.12 -36.66
N GLY A 140 16.88 -15.89 -36.85
CA GLY A 140 16.54 -15.35 -38.18
C GLY A 140 15.15 -15.75 -38.69
N GLU A 141 14.42 -16.59 -37.96
CA GLU A 141 13.05 -16.97 -38.30
C GLU A 141 12.03 -16.24 -37.43
N ARG A 142 10.97 -15.74 -38.08
CA ARG A 142 9.83 -15.13 -37.41
C ARG A 142 9.01 -16.19 -36.71
N GLN A 143 8.76 -15.97 -35.43
CA GLN A 143 7.96 -16.88 -34.63
C GLN A 143 6.46 -16.61 -34.84
N PHE A 144 5.68 -17.68 -35.04
CA PHE A 144 4.22 -17.58 -35.16
C PHE A 144 3.55 -17.26 -33.81
N LEU A 145 4.16 -17.71 -32.70
CA LEU A 145 3.75 -17.37 -31.34
C LEU A 145 4.90 -16.62 -30.67
N SER A 146 4.68 -15.33 -30.41
CA SER A 146 5.65 -14.48 -29.71
C SER A 146 5.55 -14.74 -28.20
N THR A 147 6.58 -15.39 -27.64
CA THR A 147 6.70 -15.61 -26.19
C THR A 147 6.92 -14.29 -25.47
N ALA A 148 7.68 -13.38 -26.09
CA ALA A 148 7.91 -12.04 -25.56
C ALA A 148 6.59 -11.27 -25.48
N GLU A 149 5.76 -11.32 -26.52
CA GLU A 149 4.45 -10.65 -26.51
C GLU A 149 3.54 -11.22 -25.42
N GLY A 150 3.49 -12.56 -25.29
CA GLY A 150 2.71 -13.23 -24.25
C GLY A 150 3.11 -12.83 -22.83
N GLU A 151 4.40 -12.78 -22.51
CA GLU A 151 4.87 -12.40 -21.17
C GLU A 151 4.68 -10.91 -20.88
N VAL A 152 4.79 -10.04 -21.89
CA VAL A 152 4.51 -8.61 -21.74
C VAL A 152 3.01 -8.38 -21.53
N LEU A 153 2.14 -9.03 -22.31
CA LEU A 153 0.68 -9.00 -22.14
C LEU A 153 0.30 -9.43 -20.71
N LYS A 154 0.86 -10.55 -20.25
CA LYS A 154 0.62 -11.06 -18.90
C LYS A 154 1.06 -10.08 -17.80
N SER A 155 2.17 -9.38 -18.02
CA SER A 155 2.66 -8.35 -17.09
C SER A 155 1.69 -7.16 -16.98
N PHE A 156 1.18 -6.68 -18.11
CA PHE A 156 0.16 -5.61 -18.12
C PHE A 156 -1.18 -6.07 -17.53
N GLN A 157 -1.61 -7.29 -17.83
CA GLN A 157 -2.83 -7.86 -17.25
C GLN A 157 -2.73 -7.97 -15.73
N LYS A 158 -1.58 -8.45 -15.21
CA LYS A 158 -1.34 -8.55 -13.78
C LYS A 158 -1.31 -7.18 -13.09
N ALA A 159 -0.86 -6.15 -13.79
CA ALA A 159 -0.88 -4.77 -13.30
C ALA A 159 -2.28 -4.13 -13.31
N GLY A 160 -3.27 -4.77 -13.96
CA GLY A 160 -4.68 -4.31 -13.97
C GLY A 160 -5.09 -3.59 -15.26
N TYR A 161 -4.27 -3.57 -16.30
CA TYR A 161 -4.61 -2.94 -17.57
C TYR A 161 -5.54 -3.82 -18.41
N MET A 162 -6.43 -3.17 -19.16
CA MET A 162 -7.28 -3.82 -20.16
C MET A 162 -6.51 -4.01 -21.45
N LEU A 163 -6.50 -5.23 -21.97
CA LEU A 163 -5.80 -5.59 -23.22
C LEU A 163 -6.74 -5.52 -24.42
N VAL A 164 -6.19 -5.25 -25.61
CA VAL A 164 -6.90 -5.25 -26.90
C VAL A 164 -6.39 -6.38 -27.78
#